data_AF-A0A8E0ILU1-F1
#
_entry.id   AF-A0A8E0ILU1-F1
#
_cell.length_a   1.000
_cell.length_b   1.000
_cell.length_c   1.000
_cell.angle_alpha   90.00
_cell.angle_beta   90.00
_cell.angle_gamma   90.00
#
_symmetry.space_group_name_H-M   'P 1'
#
loop_
_entity.id
_entity.type
_entity.pdbx_description
1 polymer ?
#
loop_
_entity_poly.entity_id
_entity_poly.type
_entity_poly.pdbx_seq_one_letter_code
_entity_poly.pdbx_strand_id
1 'polypeptide(L)'
;VTVADVCQPTAGVTRRREGRQVIFSRGSRVIRIVYLREKAGREQEVSNVQYFDVTGRTIKMSWWDTRGNHCLDQYFDQGGKIFQEHYLDRHGRTRLEKLHYLNHSQQEKFSWKLVDFHGVDYLFDGLHDLTRFFYDQLNQVDGGYNVFVCDRTTETGWGLLHMTTPALKVLHLHNNHVAGNEDVLHAKLNNFYASALTHLNRWDAVIVPTPQQAQDMAARFGTATPIFTIRVAFVKAADVAANRLPFSQREQHLVVHVARLAPEKQQASSIRAFAQVVKAIPDAKLELWGYANGDMAPKLHALVEKLHLANHVFFKGYTRDIAAVYNRAQLGLLPSSAEGFPLTLIEAQAHGLPMIANDIHYGPADILANGKSGLLTQNGDIDGLANAIIGLLNDSTKLAQFSAAAYDNALRFTDTSTFVQWQKLMAFAAKKKTRLAAFEHVD
;
A
#
# COMPACT_ATOMS: atom_id res chain seq x y z
N VAL A 1 6.44 20.24 -20.36
CA VAL A 1 6.74 20.03 -21.80
C VAL A 1 5.48 20.26 -22.61
N THR A 2 5.56 21.20 -23.55
CA THR A 2 4.48 21.59 -24.46
C THR A 2 4.60 20.85 -25.79
N VAL A 3 3.55 20.93 -26.62
CA VAL A 3 3.59 20.42 -27.99
C VAL A 3 4.69 21.10 -28.81
N ALA A 4 4.97 22.39 -28.57
CA ALA A 4 6.00 23.12 -29.30
C ALA A 4 7.42 22.64 -28.95
N ASP A 5 7.63 22.20 -27.72
CA ASP A 5 8.93 21.71 -27.25
C ASP A 5 9.32 20.39 -27.95
N VAL A 6 8.34 19.54 -28.27
CA VAL A 6 8.57 18.19 -28.84
C VAL A 6 8.32 18.10 -30.34
N CYS A 7 7.55 19.03 -30.90
CA CYS A 7 7.17 19.05 -32.31
C CYS A 7 7.40 20.45 -32.90
N GLN A 8 8.58 20.65 -33.49
CA GLN A 8 8.85 21.88 -34.23
C GLN A 8 8.02 21.95 -35.52
N PRO A 9 7.61 23.16 -35.96
CA PRO A 9 6.95 23.37 -37.24
C PRO A 9 7.80 22.84 -38.39
N THR A 10 7.17 22.14 -39.33
CA THR A 10 7.85 21.60 -40.51
C THR A 10 7.05 21.97 -41.75
N ALA A 11 7.74 22.38 -42.81
CA ALA A 11 7.09 22.70 -44.08
C ALA A 11 6.23 21.53 -44.60
N GLY A 12 5.03 21.86 -45.07
CA GLY A 12 4.07 20.88 -45.60
C GLY A 12 3.41 19.98 -44.53
N VAL A 13 3.57 20.27 -43.24
CA VAL A 13 2.90 19.56 -42.15
C VAL A 13 1.78 20.41 -41.57
N THR A 14 0.55 19.91 -41.60
CA THR A 14 -0.61 20.49 -40.92
C THR A 14 -0.77 19.90 -39.52
N ARG A 15 -1.38 20.66 -38.62
CA ARG A 15 -1.73 20.19 -37.27
C ARG A 15 -3.21 20.43 -37.00
N ARG A 16 -3.85 19.50 -36.30
CA ARG A 16 -5.21 19.66 -35.77
C ARG A 16 -5.31 19.08 -34.36
N ARG A 17 -6.23 19.60 -33.56
CA ARG A 17 -6.45 19.14 -32.18
C ARG A 17 -7.80 18.43 -32.08
N GLU A 18 -7.78 17.24 -31.50
CA GLU A 18 -8.96 16.40 -31.25
C GLU A 18 -8.95 16.00 -29.78
N GLY A 19 -9.72 16.71 -28.95
CA GLY A 19 -9.73 16.52 -27.50
C GLY A 19 -8.33 16.67 -26.87
N ARG A 20 -7.81 15.57 -26.32
CA ARG A 20 -6.48 15.48 -25.69
C ARG A 20 -5.38 15.02 -26.66
N GLN A 21 -5.62 15.07 -27.96
CA GLN A 21 -4.66 14.69 -28.98
C GLN A 21 -4.36 15.86 -29.92
N VAL A 22 -3.10 15.98 -30.34
CA VAL A 22 -2.69 16.88 -31.42
C VAL A 22 -2.10 16.04 -32.54
N ILE A 23 -2.78 16.03 -33.67
CA ILE A 23 -2.50 15.19 -34.83
C ILE A 23 -1.73 16.02 -35.84
N PHE A 24 -0.60 15.49 -36.31
CA PHE A 24 0.21 16.10 -37.37
C PHE A 24 0.13 15.27 -38.64
N SER A 25 -0.12 15.92 -39.77
CA SER A 25 -0.32 15.27 -41.07
C SER A 25 0.50 15.94 -42.17
N ARG A 26 0.95 15.17 -43.15
CA ARG A 26 1.51 15.68 -44.41
C ARG A 26 0.61 15.21 -45.56
N GLY A 27 -0.11 16.14 -46.17
CA GLY A 27 -1.24 15.80 -47.05
C GLY A 27 -2.31 15.03 -46.28
N SER A 28 -2.74 13.88 -46.80
CA SER A 28 -3.70 12.98 -46.15
C SER A 28 -3.09 12.02 -45.13
N ARG A 29 -1.75 11.95 -45.01
CA ARG A 29 -1.05 10.97 -44.16
C ARG A 29 -0.79 11.53 -42.77
N VAL A 30 -1.17 10.80 -41.73
CA VAL A 30 -0.78 11.09 -40.34
C VAL A 30 0.66 10.67 -40.14
N ILE A 31 1.49 11.58 -39.62
CA ILE A 31 2.92 11.33 -39.38
C ILE A 31 3.24 11.17 -37.88
N ARG A 32 2.47 11.82 -37.01
CA ARG A 32 2.56 11.66 -35.55
C ARG A 32 1.31 12.15 -34.84
N ILE A 33 1.06 11.61 -33.65
CA ILE A 33 0.03 12.06 -32.73
C ILE A 33 0.69 12.36 -31.38
N VAL A 34 0.43 13.56 -30.84
CA VAL A 34 0.87 13.97 -29.50
C VAL A 34 -0.29 13.80 -28.54
N TYR A 35 -0.11 13.01 -27.50
CA TYR A 35 -1.12 12.79 -26.47
C TYR A 35 -0.84 13.68 -25.27
N LEU A 36 -1.89 14.34 -24.78
CA LEU A 36 -1.83 15.28 -23.68
C LEU A 36 -2.46 14.68 -22.43
N ARG A 37 -1.84 14.91 -21.29
CA ARG A 37 -2.41 14.62 -19.97
C ARG A 37 -2.68 15.91 -19.20
N GLU A 38 -3.60 15.82 -18.25
CA GLU A 38 -3.90 16.93 -17.36
C GLU A 38 -2.88 16.99 -16.23
N LYS A 39 -2.37 18.19 -15.98
CA LYS A 39 -1.64 18.55 -14.78
C LYS A 39 -2.59 19.23 -13.81
N ALA A 40 -2.42 19.01 -12.50
CA ALA A 40 -3.23 19.67 -11.47
C ALA A 40 -3.20 21.19 -11.70
N GLY A 41 -4.35 21.80 -12.05
CA GLY A 41 -4.44 23.23 -12.40
C GLY A 41 -4.82 23.57 -13.85
N ARG A 42 -5.29 22.62 -14.67
CA ARG A 42 -5.79 22.79 -16.07
C ARG A 42 -4.73 23.03 -17.15
N GLU A 43 -3.44 23.02 -16.82
CA GLU A 43 -2.39 22.98 -17.83
C GLU A 43 -2.29 21.56 -18.45
N GLN A 44 -2.29 21.48 -19.76
CA GLN A 44 -2.06 20.22 -20.48
C GLN A 44 -0.59 20.09 -20.84
N GLU A 45 0.00 18.94 -20.52
CA GLU A 45 1.37 18.62 -20.89
C GLU A 45 1.45 17.36 -21.74
N VAL A 46 2.54 17.23 -22.49
CA VAL A 46 2.78 16.05 -23.32
C VAL A 46 2.97 14.83 -22.42
N SER A 47 2.18 13.79 -22.67
CA SER A 47 2.35 12.47 -22.07
C SER A 47 3.26 11.60 -22.95
N ASN A 48 2.92 11.49 -24.23
CA ASN A 48 3.71 10.74 -25.20
C ASN A 48 3.47 11.26 -26.63
N VAL A 49 4.35 10.84 -27.55
CA VAL A 49 4.25 11.10 -28.99
C VAL A 49 4.35 9.76 -29.72
N GLN A 50 3.36 9.47 -30.55
CA GLN A 50 3.34 8.29 -31.42
C GLN A 50 3.74 8.69 -32.83
N TYR A 51 4.64 7.93 -33.45
CA TYR A 51 5.16 8.18 -34.79
C TYR A 51 4.72 7.08 -35.75
N PHE A 52 4.40 7.46 -36.99
CA PHE A 52 3.88 6.56 -38.00
C PHE A 52 4.78 6.47 -39.24
N ASP A 53 4.81 5.29 -39.86
CA ASP A 53 5.40 5.12 -41.19
C ASP A 53 4.49 5.61 -42.31
N VAL A 54 4.94 5.46 -43.56
CA VAL A 54 4.21 5.87 -44.76
C VAL A 54 2.90 5.10 -45.00
N THR A 55 2.73 3.95 -44.35
CA THR A 55 1.52 3.11 -44.41
C THR A 55 0.55 3.38 -43.25
N GLY A 56 0.93 4.25 -42.31
CA GLY A 56 0.14 4.57 -41.12
C GLY A 56 0.32 3.58 -39.96
N ARG A 57 1.37 2.75 -40.00
CA ARG A 57 1.71 1.85 -38.87
C ARG A 57 2.57 2.58 -37.85
N THR A 58 2.41 2.23 -36.58
CA THR A 58 3.25 2.80 -35.51
C THR A 58 4.67 2.25 -35.63
N ILE A 59 5.65 3.14 -35.61
CA ILE A 59 7.08 2.75 -35.61
C ILE A 59 7.76 3.06 -34.28
N LYS A 60 7.26 4.07 -33.57
CA LYS A 60 7.86 4.55 -32.32
C LYS A 60 6.82 5.21 -31.42
N MET A 61 6.96 5.05 -30.11
CA MET A 61 6.32 5.88 -29.10
C MET A 61 7.38 6.47 -28.16
N SER A 62 7.38 7.79 -27.98
CA SER A 62 8.24 8.51 -27.04
C SER A 62 7.42 9.00 -25.84
N TRP A 63 7.91 8.84 -24.62
CA TRP A 63 7.17 9.13 -23.39
C TRP A 63 7.88 10.16 -22.50
N TRP A 64 7.09 11.02 -21.85
CA TRP A 64 7.57 11.99 -20.89
C TRP A 64 7.03 11.69 -19.49
N ASP A 65 7.89 11.72 -18.48
CA ASP A 65 7.47 11.58 -17.08
C ASP A 65 6.72 12.83 -16.57
N THR A 66 6.09 12.76 -15.40
CA THR A 66 5.34 13.88 -14.79
C THR A 66 6.19 15.09 -14.41
N ARG A 67 7.51 14.99 -14.52
CA ARG A 67 8.46 16.09 -14.33
C ARG A 67 8.85 16.74 -15.67
N GLY A 68 8.42 16.15 -16.79
CA GLY A 68 8.69 16.64 -18.13
C GLY A 68 9.97 16.10 -18.77
N ASN A 69 10.55 15.02 -18.25
CA ASN A 69 11.74 14.41 -18.87
C ASN A 69 11.32 13.36 -19.90
N HIS A 70 11.92 13.38 -21.10
CA HIS A 70 11.81 12.28 -22.06
C HIS A 70 12.49 11.05 -21.46
N CYS A 71 11.71 10.03 -21.10
CA CYS A 71 12.17 8.94 -20.24
C CYS A 71 12.15 7.57 -20.90
N LEU A 72 11.40 7.41 -22.00
CA LEU A 72 11.23 6.12 -22.65
C LEU A 72 10.93 6.29 -24.14
N ASP A 73 11.62 5.51 -24.96
CA ASP A 73 11.29 5.27 -26.36
C ASP A 73 10.93 3.80 -26.56
N GLN A 74 9.82 3.51 -27.23
CA GLN A 74 9.37 2.16 -27.56
C GLN A 74 9.32 2.01 -29.08
N TYR A 75 9.86 0.94 -29.62
CA TYR A 75 9.94 0.66 -31.05
C TYR A 75 9.08 -0.55 -31.40
N PHE A 76 8.39 -0.46 -32.54
CA PHE A 76 7.33 -1.39 -32.94
C PHE A 76 7.73 -2.18 -34.19
N ASP A 77 7.39 -3.47 -34.20
CA ASP A 77 7.56 -4.34 -35.36
C ASP A 77 6.42 -4.17 -36.38
N GLN A 78 6.47 -4.92 -37.48
CA GLN A 78 5.43 -4.85 -38.52
C GLN A 78 4.05 -5.35 -38.05
N GLY A 79 3.99 -6.13 -36.96
CA GLY A 79 2.77 -6.60 -36.34
C GLY A 79 2.20 -5.64 -35.29
N GLY A 80 2.86 -4.50 -35.05
CA GLY A 80 2.47 -3.53 -34.03
C GLY A 80 2.81 -3.96 -32.60
N LYS A 81 3.72 -4.93 -32.42
CA LYS A 81 4.23 -5.31 -31.11
C LYS A 81 5.50 -4.53 -30.80
N ILE A 82 5.70 -4.21 -29.53
CA ILE A 82 6.95 -3.60 -29.05
C ILE A 82 8.06 -4.65 -29.14
N PHE A 83 9.13 -4.35 -29.87
CA PHE A 83 10.30 -5.22 -29.95
C PHE A 83 11.49 -4.69 -29.13
N GLN A 84 11.53 -3.39 -28.86
CA GLN A 84 12.62 -2.75 -28.10
C GLN A 84 12.12 -1.52 -27.34
N GLU A 85 12.60 -1.36 -26.12
CA GLU A 85 12.37 -0.18 -25.28
C GLU A 85 13.72 0.42 -24.85
N HIS A 86 13.86 1.75 -24.93
CA HIS A 86 15.03 2.51 -24.48
C HIS A 86 14.63 3.44 -23.34
N TYR A 87 15.16 3.22 -22.15
CA TYR A 87 14.98 4.09 -20.99
C TYR A 87 16.13 5.11 -20.94
N LEU A 88 15.76 6.38 -20.85
CA LEU A 88 16.64 7.52 -21.07
C LEU A 88 16.99 8.22 -19.76
N ASP A 89 18.23 8.72 -19.65
CA ASP A 89 18.59 9.66 -18.60
C ASP A 89 18.08 11.08 -18.90
N ARG A 90 18.29 12.01 -17.95
CA ARG A 90 17.86 13.41 -18.09
C ARG A 90 18.49 14.18 -19.26
N HIS A 91 19.52 13.62 -19.90
CA HIS A 91 20.19 14.19 -21.06
C HIS A 91 19.75 13.51 -22.36
N GLY A 92 18.76 12.61 -22.33
CA GLY A 92 18.26 11.89 -23.49
C GLY A 92 19.17 10.77 -23.96
N ARG A 93 20.10 10.30 -23.13
CA ARG A 93 20.97 9.16 -23.45
C ARG A 93 20.33 7.87 -22.96
N THR A 94 20.31 6.84 -23.79
CA THR A 94 19.85 5.50 -23.38
C THR A 94 20.78 4.93 -22.32
N ARG A 95 20.21 4.56 -21.17
CA ARG A 95 20.93 3.93 -20.05
C ARG A 95 20.47 2.51 -19.77
N LEU A 96 19.25 2.16 -20.17
CA LEU A 96 18.73 0.82 -20.05
C LEU A 96 17.92 0.49 -21.30
N GLU A 97 18.15 -0.67 -21.88
CA GLU A 97 17.36 -1.21 -22.98
C GLU A 97 16.65 -2.47 -22.53
N LYS A 98 15.43 -2.66 -23.02
CA LYS A 98 14.68 -3.91 -22.88
C LYS A 98 14.36 -4.41 -24.27
N LEU A 99 14.78 -5.64 -24.57
CA LEU A 99 14.54 -6.27 -25.87
C LEU A 99 13.50 -7.37 -25.70
N HIS A 100 12.51 -7.38 -26.58
CA HIS A 100 11.48 -8.41 -26.65
C HIS A 100 11.82 -9.36 -27.79
N TYR A 101 11.86 -10.66 -27.51
CA TYR A 101 12.13 -11.68 -28.52
C TYR A 101 11.32 -12.96 -28.23
N LEU A 102 11.16 -13.79 -29.25
CA LEU A 102 10.55 -15.10 -29.10
C LEU A 102 11.66 -16.15 -28.93
N ASN A 103 11.51 -17.03 -27.94
CA ASN A 103 12.39 -18.18 -27.81
C ASN A 103 12.04 -19.26 -28.87
N HIS A 104 12.83 -20.34 -28.91
CA HIS A 104 12.60 -21.47 -29.82
C HIS A 104 11.19 -22.10 -29.71
N SER A 105 10.52 -21.96 -28.57
CA SER A 105 9.16 -22.43 -28.31
C SER A 105 8.08 -21.39 -28.59
N GLN A 106 8.41 -20.29 -29.30
CA GLN A 106 7.49 -19.18 -29.61
C GLN A 106 6.91 -18.47 -28.38
N GLN A 107 7.59 -18.54 -27.24
CA GLN A 107 7.22 -17.81 -26.02
C GLN A 107 7.99 -16.48 -25.97
N GLU A 108 7.29 -15.42 -25.57
CA GLU A 108 7.91 -14.11 -25.37
C GLU A 108 8.92 -14.15 -24.21
N LYS A 109 10.09 -13.59 -24.47
CA LYS A 109 11.19 -13.40 -23.53
C LYS A 109 11.68 -11.97 -23.60
N PHE A 110 12.32 -11.55 -22.50
CA PHE A 110 12.87 -10.22 -22.36
C PHE A 110 14.32 -10.31 -21.91
N SER A 111 15.20 -9.53 -22.54
CA SER A 111 16.53 -9.27 -22.01
C SER A 111 16.67 -7.80 -21.68
N TRP A 112 17.54 -7.50 -20.70
CA TRP A 112 17.81 -6.14 -20.26
C TRP A 112 19.27 -5.82 -20.46
N LYS A 113 19.56 -4.69 -21.11
CA LYS A 113 20.92 -4.20 -21.30
C LYS A 113 21.11 -2.88 -20.54
N LEU A 114 21.98 -2.88 -19.55
CA LEU A 114 22.42 -1.65 -18.88
C LEU A 114 23.59 -1.07 -19.68
N VAL A 115 23.45 0.16 -20.16
CA VAL A 115 24.36 0.77 -21.14
C VAL A 115 25.31 1.74 -20.45
N ASP A 116 26.61 1.58 -20.72
CA ASP A 116 27.68 2.46 -20.25
C ASP A 116 27.61 2.70 -18.72
N PHE A 117 27.47 1.62 -17.96
CA PHE A 117 27.56 1.65 -16.50
C PHE A 117 29.03 1.54 -16.10
N HIS A 118 29.60 2.67 -15.68
CA HIS A 118 31.04 2.81 -15.43
C HIS A 118 31.91 2.41 -16.63
N GLY A 119 31.49 2.76 -17.86
CA GLY A 119 32.23 2.46 -19.08
C GLY A 119 32.01 1.06 -19.65
N VAL A 120 31.09 0.27 -19.06
CA VAL A 120 30.84 -1.12 -19.47
C VAL A 120 29.34 -1.36 -19.69
N ASP A 121 29.02 -2.13 -20.73
CA ASP A 121 27.68 -2.63 -20.99
C ASP A 121 27.45 -3.96 -20.27
N TYR A 122 26.31 -4.09 -19.59
CA TYR A 122 25.88 -5.34 -18.95
C TYR A 122 24.60 -5.87 -19.61
N LEU A 123 24.51 -7.18 -19.79
CA LEU A 123 23.32 -7.86 -20.30
C LEU A 123 22.78 -8.83 -19.23
N PHE A 124 21.46 -8.82 -19.04
CA PHE A 124 20.75 -9.62 -18.04
C PHE A 124 19.61 -10.42 -18.67
N ASP A 125 19.44 -11.67 -18.24
CA ASP A 125 18.37 -12.57 -18.71
C ASP A 125 17.08 -12.36 -17.88
N GLY A 126 16.60 -11.13 -17.89
CA GLY A 126 15.37 -10.74 -17.22
C GLY A 126 15.56 -9.77 -16.05
N LEU A 127 14.44 -9.33 -15.50
CA LEU A 127 14.41 -8.26 -14.50
C LEU A 127 15.00 -8.71 -13.16
N HIS A 128 14.91 -10.01 -12.83
CA HIS A 128 15.44 -10.57 -11.59
C HIS A 128 16.97 -10.41 -11.48
N ASP A 129 17.72 -10.74 -12.53
CA ASP A 129 19.17 -10.59 -12.55
C ASP A 129 19.61 -9.13 -12.53
N LEU A 130 18.91 -8.27 -13.28
CA LEU A 130 19.14 -6.82 -13.24
C LEU A 130 18.89 -6.27 -11.82
N THR A 131 17.85 -6.74 -11.14
CA THR A 131 17.48 -6.29 -9.79
C THR A 131 18.49 -6.77 -8.76
N ARG A 132 18.96 -8.01 -8.86
CA ARG A 132 20.08 -8.52 -8.04
C ARG A 132 21.32 -7.66 -8.22
N PHE A 133 21.73 -7.40 -9.47
CA PHE A 133 22.87 -6.53 -9.77
C PHE A 133 22.69 -5.14 -9.18
N PHE A 134 21.52 -4.54 -9.35
CA PHE A 134 21.19 -3.25 -8.75
C PHE A 134 21.36 -3.26 -7.22
N TYR A 135 20.90 -4.28 -6.52
CA TYR A 135 21.11 -4.40 -5.07
C TYR A 135 22.57 -4.54 -4.69
N ASP A 136 23.36 -5.32 -5.44
CA ASP A 136 24.80 -5.45 -5.19
C ASP A 136 25.53 -4.12 -5.37
N GLN A 137 25.18 -3.34 -6.40
CA GLN A 137 25.73 -1.99 -6.59
C GLN A 137 25.28 -1.03 -5.49
N LEU A 138 24.01 -1.05 -5.11
CA LEU A 138 23.47 -0.19 -4.05
C LEU A 138 24.13 -0.50 -2.70
N ASN A 139 24.41 -1.78 -2.42
CA ASN A 139 25.05 -2.20 -1.18
C ASN A 139 26.47 -1.61 -1.03
N GLN A 140 27.16 -1.31 -2.14
CA GLN A 140 28.53 -0.79 -2.13
C GLN A 140 28.62 0.72 -1.86
N VAL A 141 27.52 1.47 -2.01
CA VAL A 141 27.52 2.95 -1.93
C VAL A 141 28.04 3.46 -0.57
N ASP A 142 27.71 2.77 0.52
CA ASP A 142 28.04 3.20 1.89
C ASP A 142 29.00 2.23 2.62
N GLY A 143 29.94 1.65 1.87
CA GLY A 143 30.97 0.77 2.43
C GLY A 143 30.49 -0.65 2.77
N GLY A 144 29.41 -1.12 2.14
CA GLY A 144 28.95 -2.49 2.25
C GLY A 144 28.15 -2.81 3.51
N TYR A 145 27.54 -4.00 3.48
CA TYR A 145 26.82 -4.58 4.61
C TYR A 145 25.60 -3.74 5.06
N ASN A 146 24.88 -3.20 4.11
CA ASN A 146 23.67 -2.42 4.37
C ASN A 146 22.50 -3.32 4.82
N VAL A 147 21.49 -2.67 5.41
CA VAL A 147 20.25 -3.32 5.82
C VAL A 147 19.18 -3.13 4.76
N PHE A 148 18.71 -4.23 4.18
CA PHE A 148 17.61 -4.26 3.21
C PHE A 148 16.36 -4.81 3.89
N VAL A 149 15.31 -3.99 3.97
CA VAL A 149 13.98 -4.41 4.44
C VAL A 149 13.11 -4.73 3.23
N CYS A 150 12.57 -5.95 3.19
CA CYS A 150 11.74 -6.44 2.09
C CYS A 150 10.26 -6.46 2.48
N ASP A 151 9.51 -5.47 2.00
CA ASP A 151 8.06 -5.36 2.24
C ASP A 151 7.21 -6.22 1.26
N ARG A 152 7.67 -6.36 0.01
CA ARG A 152 6.99 -7.12 -1.06
C ARG A 152 7.86 -8.23 -1.63
N THR A 153 7.87 -9.35 -0.94
CA THR A 153 8.66 -10.54 -1.26
C THR A 153 8.47 -11.08 -2.67
N THR A 154 7.28 -10.98 -3.25
CA THR A 154 7.00 -11.45 -4.62
C THR A 154 7.69 -10.61 -5.69
N GLU A 155 7.99 -9.35 -5.40
CA GLU A 155 8.60 -8.42 -6.36
C GLU A 155 10.10 -8.29 -6.10
N THR A 156 10.52 -8.15 -4.84
CA THR A 156 11.90 -7.78 -4.47
C THR A 156 12.69 -8.90 -3.80
N GLY A 157 12.01 -9.93 -3.29
CA GLY A 157 12.62 -10.95 -2.45
C GLY A 157 13.67 -11.80 -3.18
N TRP A 158 13.41 -12.16 -4.45
CA TRP A 158 14.36 -12.98 -5.21
C TRP A 158 15.71 -12.28 -5.37
N GLY A 159 15.73 -11.02 -5.79
CA GLY A 159 16.98 -10.27 -6.00
C GLY A 159 17.79 -10.16 -4.71
N LEU A 160 17.15 -9.84 -3.59
CA LEU A 160 17.79 -9.72 -2.28
C LEU A 160 18.42 -11.04 -1.83
N LEU A 161 17.69 -12.15 -1.94
CA LEU A 161 18.17 -13.45 -1.49
C LEU A 161 19.31 -14.00 -2.36
N HIS A 162 19.51 -13.48 -3.58
CA HIS A 162 20.58 -13.88 -4.51
C HIS A 162 21.70 -12.85 -4.69
N MET A 163 21.70 -11.76 -3.90
CA MET A 163 22.85 -10.84 -3.84
C MET A 163 24.16 -11.59 -3.62
N THR A 164 25.22 -11.16 -4.30
CA THR A 164 26.57 -11.69 -4.14
C THR A 164 27.37 -10.92 -3.08
N THR A 165 26.96 -9.68 -2.80
CA THR A 165 27.55 -8.88 -1.72
C THR A 165 26.90 -9.22 -0.37
N PRO A 166 27.68 -9.35 0.71
CA PRO A 166 27.14 -9.54 2.05
C PRO A 166 26.26 -8.35 2.48
N ALA A 167 25.06 -8.63 2.96
CA ALA A 167 24.08 -7.64 3.41
C ALA A 167 23.17 -8.24 4.47
N LEU A 168 22.58 -7.40 5.31
CA LEU A 168 21.50 -7.83 6.22
C LEU A 168 20.15 -7.75 5.50
N LYS A 169 19.49 -8.89 5.34
CA LYS A 169 18.22 -9.06 4.62
C LYS A 169 17.11 -9.33 5.61
N VAL A 170 16.17 -8.40 5.71
CA VAL A 170 15.09 -8.42 6.69
C VAL A 170 13.75 -8.60 5.98
N LEU A 171 13.00 -9.65 6.33
CA LEU A 171 11.65 -9.88 5.83
C LEU A 171 10.64 -9.06 6.64
N HIS A 172 9.77 -8.27 6.02
CA HIS A 172 8.71 -7.55 6.73
C HIS A 172 7.32 -8.08 6.35
N LEU A 173 6.59 -8.61 7.34
CA LEU A 173 5.22 -9.08 7.17
C LEU A 173 4.24 -7.95 7.51
N HIS A 174 3.47 -7.48 6.52
CA HIS A 174 2.46 -6.42 6.68
C HIS A 174 1.06 -6.94 7.00
N ASN A 175 0.81 -8.21 6.68
CA ASN A 175 -0.48 -8.87 6.86
C ASN A 175 -0.28 -10.21 7.57
N ASN A 176 -1.37 -10.92 7.82
CA ASN A 176 -1.31 -12.28 8.29
C ASN A 176 -0.46 -13.15 7.33
N HIS A 177 0.42 -13.95 7.93
CA HIS A 177 1.32 -14.86 7.24
C HIS A 177 0.61 -16.11 6.69
N VAL A 178 -0.64 -16.36 7.11
CA VAL A 178 -1.53 -17.39 6.56
C VAL A 178 -2.69 -16.81 5.76
N ALA A 179 -3.25 -17.62 4.88
CA ALA A 179 -4.41 -17.27 4.06
C ALA A 179 -5.76 -17.39 4.81
N GLY A 180 -5.82 -18.21 5.87
CA GLY A 180 -7.01 -18.41 6.69
C GLY A 180 -6.69 -18.28 8.18
N ASN A 181 -7.59 -17.69 8.96
CA ASN A 181 -7.33 -17.27 10.34
C ASN A 181 -7.72 -18.30 11.42
N GLU A 182 -8.32 -19.44 11.04
CA GLU A 182 -8.84 -20.43 11.99
C GLU A 182 -7.74 -21.22 12.71
N ASP A 183 -6.64 -21.48 12.01
CA ASP A 183 -5.47 -22.21 12.54
C ASP A 183 -4.19 -21.62 11.97
N VAL A 184 -3.63 -20.63 12.65
CA VAL A 184 -2.41 -19.93 12.20
C VAL A 184 -1.17 -20.82 12.16
N LEU A 185 -1.16 -21.94 12.91
CA LEU A 185 -0.03 -22.85 12.98
C LEU A 185 0.04 -23.79 11.77
N HIS A 186 -1.12 -24.20 11.24
CA HIS A 186 -1.17 -25.21 10.17
C HIS A 186 -1.81 -24.72 8.87
N ALA A 187 -2.51 -23.57 8.87
CA ALA A 187 -3.14 -23.04 7.66
C ALA A 187 -2.13 -22.77 6.54
N LYS A 188 -2.64 -22.80 5.31
CA LYS A 188 -1.87 -22.48 4.10
C LYS A 188 -1.27 -21.08 4.23
N LEU A 189 0.00 -20.97 3.86
CA LEU A 189 0.69 -19.68 3.84
C LEU A 189 0.03 -18.72 2.85
N ASN A 190 0.00 -17.45 3.25
CA ASN A 190 -0.36 -16.36 2.37
C ASN A 190 0.55 -16.38 1.14
N ASN A 191 -0.03 -16.31 -0.07
CA ASN A 191 0.70 -16.45 -1.33
C ASN A 191 1.78 -15.38 -1.51
N PHE A 192 1.63 -14.19 -0.91
CA PHE A 192 2.67 -13.17 -0.93
C PHE A 192 3.91 -13.59 -0.14
N TYR A 193 3.73 -14.30 0.97
CA TYR A 193 4.82 -14.67 1.89
C TYR A 193 5.30 -16.10 1.73
N ALA A 194 4.55 -16.98 1.05
CA ALA A 194 4.82 -18.41 0.98
C ALA A 194 6.28 -18.73 0.61
N SER A 195 6.80 -18.14 -0.47
CA SER A 195 8.19 -18.36 -0.89
C SER A 195 9.22 -17.85 0.13
N ALA A 196 8.97 -16.69 0.75
CA ALA A 196 9.89 -16.13 1.74
C ALA A 196 9.91 -16.95 3.04
N LEU A 197 8.74 -17.43 3.48
CA LEU A 197 8.57 -18.19 4.72
C LEU A 197 9.02 -19.64 4.58
N THR A 198 8.90 -20.27 3.40
CA THR A 198 9.48 -21.60 3.16
C THR A 198 11.01 -21.56 3.11
N HIS A 199 11.59 -20.39 2.85
CA HIS A 199 13.04 -20.14 2.88
C HIS A 199 13.43 -19.19 4.01
N LEU A 200 12.73 -19.28 5.16
CA LEU A 200 12.92 -18.35 6.28
C LEU A 200 14.39 -18.26 6.71
N ASN A 201 15.11 -19.39 6.67
CA ASN A 201 16.53 -19.51 6.99
C ASN A 201 17.48 -18.72 6.08
N ARG A 202 17.03 -18.22 4.93
CA ARG A 202 17.81 -17.32 4.05
C ARG A 202 17.68 -15.84 4.43
N TRP A 203 16.77 -15.52 5.34
CA TRP A 203 16.61 -14.17 5.88
C TRP A 203 17.39 -14.05 7.19
N ASP A 204 17.89 -12.85 7.46
CA ASP A 204 18.66 -12.59 8.67
C ASP A 204 17.79 -12.21 9.86
N ALA A 205 16.60 -11.69 9.58
CA ALA A 205 15.59 -11.32 10.57
C ALA A 205 14.22 -11.19 9.90
N VAL A 206 13.16 -11.27 10.71
CA VAL A 206 11.78 -11.03 10.29
C VAL A 206 11.18 -9.93 11.17
N ILE A 207 10.46 -9.01 10.56
CA ILE A 207 9.63 -8.02 11.23
C ILE A 207 8.18 -8.46 11.15
N VAL A 208 7.49 -8.42 12.28
CA VAL A 208 6.04 -8.56 12.37
C VAL A 208 5.42 -7.42 13.16
N PRO A 209 4.17 -7.01 12.88
CA PRO A 209 3.58 -5.82 13.49
C PRO A 209 3.15 -6.00 14.94
N THR A 210 2.79 -7.22 15.33
CA THR A 210 2.17 -7.50 16.63
C THR A 210 2.94 -8.51 17.47
N PRO A 211 2.88 -8.40 18.81
CA PRO A 211 3.38 -9.44 19.70
C PRO A 211 2.73 -10.79 19.45
N GLN A 212 1.41 -10.83 19.19
CA GLN A 212 0.70 -12.08 18.91
C GLN A 212 1.24 -12.77 17.65
N GLN A 213 1.41 -12.03 16.55
CA GLN A 213 1.98 -12.60 15.33
C GLN A 213 3.42 -13.08 15.54
N ALA A 214 4.21 -12.43 16.40
CA ALA A 214 5.55 -12.89 16.74
C ALA A 214 5.54 -14.22 17.48
N GLN A 215 4.60 -14.40 18.41
CA GLN A 215 4.42 -15.66 19.14
C GLN A 215 4.00 -16.78 18.19
N ASP A 216 3.04 -16.53 17.31
CA ASP A 216 2.56 -17.54 16.36
C ASP A 216 3.62 -17.92 15.32
N MET A 217 4.39 -16.93 14.83
CA MET A 217 5.55 -17.16 13.98
C MET A 217 6.62 -18.01 14.67
N ALA A 218 6.93 -17.71 15.93
CA ALA A 218 7.90 -18.48 16.71
C ALA A 218 7.42 -19.91 16.98
N ALA A 219 6.13 -20.09 17.27
CA ALA A 219 5.53 -21.41 17.48
C ALA A 219 5.56 -22.25 16.19
N ARG A 220 5.28 -21.65 15.04
CA ARG A 220 5.21 -22.35 13.75
C ARG A 220 6.58 -22.60 13.11
N PHE A 221 7.47 -21.61 13.12
CA PHE A 221 8.73 -21.65 12.36
C PHE A 221 9.98 -21.74 13.25
N GLY A 222 9.82 -21.71 14.56
CA GLY A 222 10.92 -21.61 15.51
C GLY A 222 11.53 -20.21 15.57
N THR A 223 12.64 -20.09 16.29
CA THR A 223 13.30 -18.80 16.59
C THR A 223 14.72 -18.69 16.02
N ALA A 224 15.11 -19.63 15.15
CA ALA A 224 16.44 -19.62 14.52
C ALA A 224 16.66 -18.35 13.68
N THR A 225 15.61 -17.88 13.00
CA THR A 225 15.58 -16.54 12.38
C THR A 225 14.99 -15.56 13.40
N PRO A 226 15.74 -14.53 13.85
CA PRO A 226 15.25 -13.57 14.83
C PRO A 226 13.97 -12.87 14.37
N ILE A 227 12.97 -12.83 15.25
CA ILE A 227 11.68 -12.16 15.02
C ILE A 227 11.66 -10.86 15.83
N PHE A 228 11.44 -9.74 15.14
CA PHE A 228 11.30 -8.41 15.73
C PHE A 228 9.85 -7.97 15.62
N THR A 229 9.23 -7.67 16.76
CA THR A 229 7.94 -6.98 16.77
C THR A 229 8.17 -5.49 16.57
N ILE A 230 7.84 -4.98 15.39
CA ILE A 230 7.93 -3.55 15.05
C ILE A 230 6.60 -3.11 14.47
N ARG A 231 5.94 -2.17 15.15
CA ARG A 231 4.64 -1.65 14.75
C ARG A 231 4.75 -0.82 13.46
N VAL A 232 3.70 -0.88 12.64
CA VAL A 232 3.68 -0.23 11.31
C VAL A 232 3.51 1.29 11.40
N ALA A 233 2.73 1.77 12.37
CA ALA A 233 2.42 3.19 12.49
C ALA A 233 2.64 3.72 13.90
N PHE A 234 2.66 5.05 13.98
CA PHE A 234 2.73 5.79 15.21
C PHE A 234 1.90 7.08 15.11
N VAL A 235 1.62 7.66 16.27
CA VAL A 235 1.06 9.01 16.43
C VAL A 235 2.04 9.88 17.19
N LYS A 236 2.02 11.20 17.00
CA LYS A 236 2.81 12.09 17.85
C LYS A 236 2.00 12.43 19.10
N ALA A 237 2.66 12.42 20.26
CA ALA A 237 1.99 12.80 21.52
C ALA A 237 1.41 14.22 21.47
N ALA A 238 2.09 15.15 20.76
CA ALA A 238 1.60 16.51 20.54
C ALA A 238 0.30 16.53 19.72
N ASP A 239 0.18 15.68 18.70
CA ASP A 239 -1.03 15.60 17.87
C ASP A 239 -2.21 15.04 18.69
N VAL A 240 -1.97 14.02 19.51
CA VAL A 240 -2.98 13.47 20.43
C VAL A 240 -3.49 14.55 21.41
N ALA A 241 -2.57 15.35 21.96
CA ALA A 241 -2.94 16.45 22.86
C ALA A 241 -3.71 17.56 22.13
N ALA A 242 -3.29 17.94 20.93
CA ALA A 242 -3.95 18.96 20.11
C ALA A 242 -5.34 18.53 19.62
N ASN A 243 -5.53 17.24 19.36
CA ASN A 243 -6.81 16.67 18.95
C ASN A 243 -7.77 16.44 20.12
N ARG A 244 -7.35 16.69 21.38
CA ARG A 244 -8.18 16.41 22.55
C ARG A 244 -9.34 17.38 22.64
N LEU A 245 -10.55 16.86 22.41
CA LEU A 245 -11.80 17.61 22.47
C LEU A 245 -12.72 17.10 23.58
N PRO A 246 -13.53 17.98 24.22
CA PRO A 246 -14.59 17.56 25.13
C PRO A 246 -15.58 16.61 24.43
N PHE A 247 -15.93 15.50 25.08
CA PHE A 247 -16.85 14.51 24.51
C PHE A 247 -18.22 15.10 24.14
N SER A 248 -18.66 16.14 24.85
CA SER A 248 -19.91 16.86 24.58
C SER A 248 -19.95 17.62 23.25
N GLN A 249 -18.80 17.81 22.57
CA GLN A 249 -18.75 18.44 21.25
C GLN A 249 -18.98 17.45 20.09
N ARG A 250 -19.03 16.14 20.39
CA ARG A 250 -19.31 15.10 19.39
C ARG A 250 -20.80 15.05 19.06
N GLU A 251 -21.12 14.71 17.81
CA GLU A 251 -22.49 14.52 17.36
C GLU A 251 -23.10 13.28 18.03
N GLN A 252 -24.26 13.45 18.66
CA GLN A 252 -24.95 12.34 19.31
C GLN A 252 -25.33 11.24 18.31
N HIS A 253 -25.11 9.99 18.73
CA HIS A 253 -25.42 8.77 18.01
C HIS A 253 -24.80 8.65 16.61
N LEU A 254 -23.73 9.41 16.34
CA LEU A 254 -22.96 9.31 15.11
C LEU A 254 -21.89 8.21 15.23
N VAL A 255 -22.04 7.20 14.38
CA VAL A 255 -21.11 6.07 14.23
C VAL A 255 -20.42 6.17 12.87
N VAL A 256 -19.11 5.93 12.84
CA VAL A 256 -18.32 5.96 11.60
C VAL A 256 -17.63 4.62 11.32
N HIS A 257 -17.57 4.24 10.05
CA HIS A 257 -16.75 3.12 9.56
C HIS A 257 -15.81 3.69 8.49
N VAL A 258 -14.53 3.78 8.83
CA VAL A 258 -13.51 4.37 7.94
C VAL A 258 -12.64 3.26 7.36
N ALA A 259 -12.93 2.88 6.11
CA ALA A 259 -12.15 1.92 5.33
C ALA A 259 -12.54 1.98 3.85
N ARG A 260 -11.65 1.58 2.94
CA ARG A 260 -12.08 1.24 1.57
C ARG A 260 -13.23 0.23 1.62
N LEU A 261 -14.23 0.38 0.75
CA LEU A 261 -15.37 -0.54 0.70
C LEU A 261 -14.92 -1.83 0.01
N ALA A 262 -14.75 -2.88 0.81
CA ALA A 262 -14.15 -4.14 0.37
C ALA A 262 -14.67 -5.31 1.22
N PRO A 263 -14.76 -6.53 0.67
CA PRO A 263 -15.36 -7.67 1.36
C PRO A 263 -14.79 -7.92 2.76
N GLU A 264 -13.47 -7.87 2.90
CA GLU A 264 -12.74 -8.12 4.14
C GLU A 264 -12.94 -7.03 5.21
N LYS A 265 -13.42 -5.84 4.83
CA LYS A 265 -13.74 -4.75 5.76
C LYS A 265 -15.17 -4.86 6.31
N GLN A 266 -15.99 -5.72 5.72
CA GLN A 266 -17.34 -6.07 6.19
C GLN A 266 -18.27 -4.89 6.50
N GLN A 267 -18.33 -3.88 5.63
CA GLN A 267 -19.34 -2.83 5.75
C GLN A 267 -20.77 -3.38 5.79
N ALA A 268 -21.01 -4.53 5.13
CA ALA A 268 -22.28 -5.25 5.20
C ALA A 268 -22.64 -5.65 6.64
N SER A 269 -21.66 -6.03 7.47
CA SER A 269 -21.86 -6.37 8.88
C SER A 269 -22.27 -5.13 9.69
N SER A 270 -21.61 -3.99 9.47
CA SER A 270 -22.02 -2.71 10.07
C SER A 270 -23.46 -2.35 9.69
N ILE A 271 -23.84 -2.46 8.42
CA ILE A 271 -25.19 -2.11 7.94
C ILE A 271 -26.25 -3.03 8.56
N ARG A 272 -25.98 -4.35 8.64
CA ARG A 272 -26.91 -5.31 9.25
C ARG A 272 -27.10 -5.08 10.74
N ALA A 273 -26.01 -4.81 11.46
CA ALA A 273 -26.07 -4.45 12.88
C ALA A 273 -26.89 -3.15 13.06
N PHE A 274 -26.73 -2.17 12.17
CA PHE A 274 -27.43 -0.90 12.24
C PHE A 274 -28.96 -1.03 12.10
N ALA A 275 -29.47 -2.07 11.43
CA ALA A 275 -30.90 -2.36 11.41
C ALA A 275 -31.49 -2.65 12.80
N GLN A 276 -30.67 -3.14 13.74
CA GLN A 276 -31.06 -3.32 15.14
C GLN A 276 -30.82 -2.06 15.95
N VAL A 277 -29.69 -1.37 15.71
CA VAL A 277 -29.35 -0.11 16.38
C VAL A 277 -30.45 0.92 16.20
N VAL A 278 -30.95 1.13 14.98
CA VAL A 278 -32.02 2.11 14.69
C VAL A 278 -33.34 1.77 15.38
N LYS A 279 -33.62 0.50 15.68
CA LYS A 279 -34.82 0.13 16.47
C LYS A 279 -34.70 0.56 17.93
N ALA A 280 -33.49 0.50 18.48
CA ALA A 280 -33.22 0.89 19.86
C ALA A 280 -32.94 2.41 20.01
N ILE A 281 -32.32 3.02 19.00
CA ILE A 281 -31.85 4.41 18.98
C ILE A 281 -32.26 5.03 17.62
N PRO A 282 -33.50 5.53 17.50
CA PRO A 282 -34.08 5.91 16.22
C PRO A 282 -33.38 7.05 15.46
N ASP A 283 -32.57 7.86 16.13
CA ASP A 283 -31.82 8.97 15.53
C ASP A 283 -30.36 8.62 15.21
N ALA A 284 -29.93 7.37 15.45
CA ALA A 284 -28.57 6.92 15.17
C ALA A 284 -28.24 6.99 13.67
N LYS A 285 -26.98 7.36 13.38
CA LYS A 285 -26.44 7.50 12.02
C LYS A 285 -25.15 6.72 11.88
N LEU A 286 -25.02 5.97 10.78
CA LEU A 286 -23.81 5.29 10.36
C LEU A 286 -23.27 5.97 9.10
N GLU A 287 -22.02 6.37 9.14
CA GLU A 287 -21.32 6.87 7.96
C GLU A 287 -20.22 5.92 7.51
N LEU A 288 -20.25 5.58 6.23
CA LEU A 288 -19.25 4.77 5.56
C LEU A 288 -18.30 5.68 4.78
N TRP A 289 -17.05 5.76 5.22
CA TRP A 289 -16.00 6.58 4.62
C TRP A 289 -14.97 5.73 3.90
N GLY A 290 -14.73 6.02 2.62
CA GLY A 290 -13.80 5.31 1.75
C GLY A 290 -14.27 5.27 0.30
N TYR A 291 -13.36 4.89 -0.60
CA TYR A 291 -13.72 4.56 -1.99
C TYR A 291 -14.04 3.07 -2.11
N ALA A 292 -14.80 2.69 -3.13
CA ALA A 292 -15.21 1.31 -3.35
C ALA A 292 -14.21 0.52 -4.20
N ASN A 293 -14.00 -0.75 -3.83
CA ASN A 293 -13.34 -1.73 -4.68
C ASN A 293 -14.38 -2.51 -5.49
N GLY A 294 -14.18 -2.63 -6.80
CA GLY A 294 -15.06 -3.42 -7.67
C GLY A 294 -16.54 -3.02 -7.54
N ASP A 295 -17.41 -4.01 -7.38
CA ASP A 295 -18.87 -3.84 -7.29
C ASP A 295 -19.39 -3.66 -5.85
N MET A 296 -18.53 -3.30 -4.90
CA MET A 296 -18.92 -3.17 -3.49
C MET A 296 -19.94 -2.05 -3.24
N ALA A 297 -19.79 -0.89 -3.88
CA ALA A 297 -20.73 0.22 -3.72
C ALA A 297 -22.18 -0.18 -4.06
N PRO A 298 -22.51 -0.69 -5.27
CA PRO A 298 -23.88 -1.05 -5.60
C PRO A 298 -24.44 -2.16 -4.70
N LYS A 299 -23.61 -3.16 -4.31
CA LYS A 299 -24.03 -4.21 -3.36
C LYS A 299 -24.43 -3.65 -2.00
N LEU A 300 -23.68 -2.69 -1.47
CA LEU A 300 -23.96 -2.09 -0.18
C LEU A 300 -25.17 -1.14 -0.23
N HIS A 301 -25.34 -0.38 -1.32
CA HIS A 301 -26.54 0.44 -1.54
C HIS A 301 -27.81 -0.42 -1.57
N ALA A 302 -27.81 -1.52 -2.33
CA ALA A 302 -28.93 -2.45 -2.37
C ALA A 302 -29.25 -3.06 -1.00
N LEU A 303 -28.24 -3.30 -0.16
CA LEU A 303 -28.43 -3.79 1.21
C LEU A 303 -29.10 -2.72 2.10
N VAL A 304 -28.69 -1.46 1.99
CA VAL A 304 -29.31 -0.33 2.72
C VAL A 304 -30.78 -0.17 2.33
N GLU A 305 -31.10 -0.25 1.03
CA GLU A 305 -32.47 -0.21 0.53
C GLU A 305 -33.31 -1.37 1.05
N LYS A 306 -32.79 -2.60 0.95
CA LYS A 306 -33.45 -3.83 1.43
C LYS A 306 -33.76 -3.77 2.92
N LEU A 307 -32.93 -3.11 3.72
CA LEU A 307 -33.10 -2.97 5.17
C LEU A 307 -33.81 -1.67 5.58
N HIS A 308 -34.26 -0.86 4.61
CA HIS A 308 -34.93 0.43 4.85
C HIS A 308 -34.10 1.42 5.69
N LEU A 309 -32.78 1.46 5.45
CA LEU A 309 -31.81 2.25 6.23
C LEU A 309 -31.34 3.53 5.53
N ALA A 310 -32.01 3.97 4.46
CA ALA A 310 -31.56 5.10 3.63
C ALA A 310 -31.39 6.42 4.41
N ASN A 311 -32.16 6.61 5.49
CA ASN A 311 -32.07 7.79 6.36
C ASN A 311 -31.07 7.65 7.51
N HIS A 312 -30.42 6.49 7.65
CA HIS A 312 -29.52 6.17 8.76
C HIS A 312 -28.11 5.81 8.29
N VAL A 313 -27.94 5.30 7.07
CA VAL A 313 -26.64 4.88 6.53
C VAL A 313 -26.24 5.78 5.37
N PHE A 314 -25.10 6.47 5.52
CA PHE A 314 -24.62 7.44 4.55
C PHE A 314 -23.25 7.04 3.98
N PHE A 315 -23.14 7.04 2.65
CA PHE A 315 -21.88 6.84 1.94
C PHE A 315 -21.20 8.20 1.71
N LYS A 316 -20.07 8.42 2.36
CA LYS A 316 -19.40 9.73 2.39
C LYS A 316 -18.21 9.84 1.42
N GLY A 317 -17.83 8.74 0.80
CA GLY A 317 -16.71 8.67 -0.13
C GLY A 317 -15.36 8.81 0.57
N TYR A 318 -14.31 9.05 -0.21
CA TYR A 318 -12.96 9.23 0.30
C TYR A 318 -12.75 10.67 0.80
N THR A 319 -12.11 10.82 1.98
CA THR A 319 -11.69 12.12 2.52
C THR A 319 -10.18 12.16 2.72
N ARG A 320 -9.61 13.36 2.62
CA ARG A 320 -8.23 13.66 3.06
C ARG A 320 -8.20 14.30 4.44
N ASP A 321 -9.32 14.82 4.91
CA ASP A 321 -9.48 15.37 6.25
C ASP A 321 -10.18 14.34 7.13
N ILE A 322 -9.39 13.40 7.64
CA ILE A 322 -9.90 12.35 8.52
C ILE A 322 -10.14 12.86 9.94
N ALA A 323 -9.41 13.90 10.36
CA ALA A 323 -9.58 14.54 11.66
C ALA A 323 -11.01 15.07 11.83
N ALA A 324 -11.57 15.72 10.80
CA ALA A 324 -12.96 16.17 10.81
C ALA A 324 -13.97 15.01 11.01
N VAL A 325 -13.66 13.80 10.53
CA VAL A 325 -14.51 12.62 10.69
C VAL A 325 -14.41 12.07 12.12
N TYR A 326 -13.19 11.87 12.63
CA TYR A 326 -13.01 11.28 13.96
C TYR A 326 -13.38 12.23 15.11
N ASN A 327 -13.18 13.54 14.94
CA ASN A 327 -13.47 14.53 15.98
C ASN A 327 -14.98 14.70 16.25
N ARG A 328 -15.83 14.44 15.25
CA ARG A 328 -17.29 14.59 15.40
C ARG A 328 -18.02 13.32 15.79
N ALA A 329 -17.50 12.14 15.45
CA ALA A 329 -18.14 10.86 15.73
C ALA A 329 -18.08 10.50 17.23
N GLN A 330 -19.07 9.76 17.72
CA GLN A 330 -19.07 9.21 19.08
C GLN A 330 -18.49 7.80 19.16
N LEU A 331 -18.56 7.05 18.06
CA LEU A 331 -18.13 5.66 17.99
C LEU A 331 -17.60 5.31 16.59
N GLY A 332 -16.53 4.53 16.52
CA GLY A 332 -16.03 3.99 15.25
C GLY A 332 -16.14 2.47 15.18
N LEU A 333 -16.25 1.94 13.97
CA LEU A 333 -16.36 0.50 13.71
C LEU A 333 -15.20 -0.01 12.83
N LEU A 334 -14.70 -1.20 13.17
CA LEU A 334 -13.77 -1.98 12.36
C LEU A 334 -14.13 -3.48 12.42
N PRO A 335 -15.27 -3.91 11.85
CA PRO A 335 -15.68 -5.31 11.86
C PRO A 335 -14.97 -6.14 10.78
N SER A 336 -13.68 -5.88 10.53
CA SER A 336 -12.92 -6.59 9.51
C SER A 336 -12.87 -8.11 9.80
N SER A 337 -12.75 -8.92 8.75
CA SER A 337 -12.43 -10.36 8.87
C SER A 337 -10.93 -10.62 8.83
N ALA A 338 -10.14 -9.70 8.29
CA ALA A 338 -8.69 -9.81 8.21
C ALA A 338 -8.01 -8.44 8.31
N GLU A 339 -6.95 -8.38 9.13
CA GLU A 339 -6.04 -7.24 9.29
C GLU A 339 -4.62 -7.75 9.56
N GLY A 340 -3.61 -6.95 9.22
CA GLY A 340 -2.25 -7.15 9.71
C GLY A 340 -1.96 -6.28 10.93
N PHE A 341 -2.16 -4.98 10.77
CA PHE A 341 -2.07 -3.99 11.84
C PHE A 341 -3.03 -2.83 11.49
N PRO A 342 -4.23 -2.77 12.06
CA PRO A 342 -5.26 -1.83 11.62
C PRO A 342 -4.97 -0.41 12.09
N LEU A 343 -4.36 0.39 11.21
CA LEU A 343 -3.94 1.78 11.48
C LEU A 343 -5.11 2.66 11.94
N THR A 344 -6.29 2.44 11.36
CA THR A 344 -7.56 3.10 11.72
C THR A 344 -7.84 3.08 13.22
N LEU A 345 -7.50 2.00 13.94
CA LEU A 345 -7.73 1.92 15.39
C LEU A 345 -6.82 2.86 16.18
N ILE A 346 -5.60 3.09 15.71
CA ILE A 346 -4.64 3.98 16.36
C ILE A 346 -4.98 5.43 16.03
N GLU A 347 -5.25 5.72 14.76
CA GLU A 347 -5.66 7.04 14.30
C GLU A 347 -6.94 7.50 15.01
N ALA A 348 -7.99 6.66 15.04
CA ALA A 348 -9.24 6.99 15.73
C ALA A 348 -9.02 7.25 17.22
N GLN A 349 -8.23 6.42 17.90
CA GLN A 349 -7.94 6.61 19.33
C GLN A 349 -7.11 7.87 19.62
N ALA A 350 -6.25 8.30 18.69
CA ALA A 350 -5.54 9.58 18.81
C ALA A 350 -6.47 10.80 18.73
N HIS A 351 -7.66 10.63 18.16
CA HIS A 351 -8.76 11.58 18.19
C HIS A 351 -9.77 11.26 19.30
N GLY A 352 -9.44 10.37 20.25
CA GLY A 352 -10.30 9.97 21.36
C GLY A 352 -11.58 9.28 20.95
N LEU A 353 -11.65 8.69 19.76
CA LEU A 353 -12.81 7.97 19.27
C LEU A 353 -12.75 6.51 19.76
N PRO A 354 -13.70 6.06 20.61
CA PRO A 354 -13.82 4.66 20.97
C PRO A 354 -14.12 3.81 19.73
N MET A 355 -13.53 2.62 19.66
CA MET A 355 -13.69 1.71 18.52
C MET A 355 -14.32 0.39 18.96
N ILE A 356 -15.23 -0.15 18.15
CA ILE A 356 -15.64 -1.55 18.20
C ILE A 356 -14.99 -2.28 17.02
N ALA A 357 -14.21 -3.31 17.30
CA ALA A 357 -13.52 -4.09 16.30
C ALA A 357 -13.77 -5.59 16.50
N ASN A 358 -13.71 -6.37 15.42
CA ASN A 358 -13.71 -7.82 15.58
C ASN A 358 -12.39 -8.30 16.18
N ASP A 359 -12.45 -9.28 17.07
CA ASP A 359 -11.29 -9.98 17.61
C ASP A 359 -10.78 -10.97 16.57
N ILE A 360 -9.77 -10.54 15.81
CA ILE A 360 -9.17 -11.30 14.71
C ILE A 360 -7.65 -11.21 14.77
N HIS A 361 -7.00 -12.24 14.23
CA HIS A 361 -5.58 -12.19 13.93
C HIS A 361 -5.32 -11.25 12.72
N TYR A 362 -4.56 -10.16 12.84
CA TYR A 362 -3.92 -9.60 14.06
C TYR A 362 -4.19 -8.11 14.22
N GLY A 363 -3.98 -7.61 15.44
CA GLY A 363 -3.93 -6.18 15.72
C GLY A 363 -5.03 -5.64 16.62
N PRO A 364 -6.34 -5.94 16.43
CA PRO A 364 -7.40 -5.40 17.28
C PRO A 364 -7.16 -5.61 18.78
N ALA A 365 -6.81 -6.84 19.20
CA ALA A 365 -6.53 -7.17 20.59
C ALA A 365 -5.23 -6.55 21.13
N ASP A 366 -4.23 -6.32 20.27
CA ASP A 366 -2.98 -5.65 20.66
C ASP A 366 -3.18 -4.13 20.83
N ILE A 367 -4.08 -3.55 20.03
CA ILE A 367 -4.30 -2.11 19.92
C ILE A 367 -5.34 -1.63 20.92
N LEU A 368 -6.51 -2.27 21.02
CA LEU A 368 -7.58 -1.84 21.91
C LEU A 368 -7.37 -2.36 23.33
N ALA A 369 -7.58 -1.50 24.32
CA ALA A 369 -7.79 -1.93 25.69
C ALA A 369 -9.27 -2.34 25.83
N ASN A 370 -9.58 -3.62 25.57
CA ASN A 370 -10.94 -4.12 25.57
C ASN A 370 -11.68 -3.79 26.87
N GLY A 371 -12.91 -3.28 26.75
CA GLY A 371 -13.72 -2.82 27.88
C GLY A 371 -13.27 -1.50 28.50
N LYS A 372 -12.26 -0.82 27.91
CA LYS A 372 -11.74 0.47 28.39
C LYS A 372 -11.66 1.53 27.30
N SER A 373 -10.87 1.32 26.23
CA SER A 373 -10.75 2.28 25.12
C SER A 373 -11.57 1.89 23.88
N GLY A 374 -12.18 0.72 23.92
CA GLY A 374 -12.98 0.14 22.85
C GLY A 374 -13.52 -1.22 23.26
N LEU A 375 -14.23 -1.88 22.35
CA LEU A 375 -14.75 -3.24 22.53
C LEU A 375 -14.27 -4.16 21.41
N LEU A 376 -14.03 -5.42 21.79
CA LEU A 376 -13.80 -6.51 20.85
C LEU A 376 -15.07 -7.36 20.72
N THR A 377 -15.48 -7.63 19.48
CA THR A 377 -16.62 -8.49 19.13
C THR A 377 -16.16 -9.73 18.39
N GLN A 378 -16.96 -10.78 18.34
CA GLN A 378 -16.63 -11.96 17.55
C GLN A 378 -16.82 -11.69 16.05
N ASN A 379 -15.86 -12.12 15.23
CA ASN A 379 -16.00 -12.01 13.78
C ASN A 379 -17.22 -12.79 13.26
N GLY A 380 -18.07 -12.14 12.47
CA GLY A 380 -19.32 -12.71 11.95
C GLY A 380 -20.52 -12.61 12.89
N ASP A 381 -20.34 -12.18 14.14
CA ASP A 381 -21.42 -11.99 15.10
C ASP A 381 -22.08 -10.61 14.95
N ILE A 382 -23.12 -10.55 14.11
CA ILE A 382 -23.86 -9.32 13.84
C ILE A 382 -24.64 -8.85 15.08
N ASP A 383 -25.17 -9.77 15.88
CA ASP A 383 -25.96 -9.44 17.06
C ASP A 383 -25.06 -8.91 18.17
N GLY A 384 -23.90 -9.52 18.37
CA GLY A 384 -22.86 -9.01 19.27
C GLY A 384 -22.37 -7.62 18.86
N LEU A 385 -22.16 -7.38 17.56
CA LEU A 385 -21.82 -6.05 17.05
C LEU A 385 -22.92 -5.02 17.34
N ALA A 386 -24.18 -5.36 17.07
CA ALA A 386 -25.32 -4.48 17.36
C ALA A 386 -25.44 -4.17 18.85
N ASN A 387 -25.36 -5.19 19.70
CA ASN A 387 -25.45 -5.06 21.16
C ASN A 387 -24.32 -4.20 21.73
N ALA A 388 -23.10 -4.33 21.21
CA ALA A 388 -21.97 -3.50 21.60
C ALA A 388 -22.19 -2.02 21.21
N ILE A 389 -22.71 -1.75 20.01
CA ILE A 389 -23.07 -0.38 19.58
C ILE A 389 -24.16 0.20 20.48
N ILE A 390 -25.27 -0.52 20.64
CA ILE A 390 -26.42 -0.08 21.45
C ILE A 390 -25.99 0.18 22.90
N GLY A 391 -25.24 -0.74 23.50
CA GLY A 391 -24.80 -0.63 24.89
C GLY A 391 -23.90 0.57 25.15
N LEU A 392 -23.01 0.92 24.19
CA LEU A 392 -22.18 2.11 24.31
C LEU A 392 -22.93 3.41 24.03
N LEU A 393 -23.79 3.44 23.02
CA LEU A 393 -24.55 4.66 22.69
C LEU A 393 -25.61 5.00 23.75
N ASN A 394 -26.18 4.01 24.45
CA ASN A 394 -27.14 4.23 25.55
C ASN A 394 -26.49 4.64 26.88
N ASP A 395 -25.17 4.48 27.04
CA ASP A 395 -24.44 4.85 28.25
C ASP A 395 -23.41 5.95 27.94
N SER A 396 -23.90 7.19 27.90
CA SER A 396 -23.08 8.36 27.58
C SER A 396 -21.91 8.58 28.55
N THR A 397 -22.07 8.17 29.82
CA THR A 397 -21.01 8.27 30.83
C THR A 397 -19.89 7.29 30.52
N LYS A 398 -20.24 6.02 30.27
CA LYS A 398 -19.27 4.99 29.87
C LYS A 398 -18.61 5.33 28.54
N LEU A 399 -19.36 5.85 27.57
CA LEU A 399 -18.80 6.23 26.27
C LEU A 399 -17.82 7.41 26.39
N ALA A 400 -18.10 8.39 27.25
CA ALA A 400 -17.15 9.47 27.57
C ALA A 400 -15.90 8.95 28.27
N GLN A 401 -16.03 7.99 29.19
CA GLN A 401 -14.87 7.32 29.82
C GLN A 401 -14.02 6.58 28.77
N PHE A 402 -14.67 5.88 27.83
CA PHE A 402 -13.96 5.22 26.73
C PHE A 402 -13.23 6.22 25.83
N SER A 403 -13.84 7.37 25.57
CA SER A 403 -13.23 8.43 24.78
C SER A 403 -11.98 9.00 25.45
N ALA A 404 -12.01 9.21 26.76
CA ALA A 404 -10.83 9.63 27.53
C ALA A 404 -9.73 8.55 27.48
N ALA A 405 -10.10 7.29 27.72
CA ALA A 405 -9.17 6.16 27.69
C ALA A 405 -8.58 5.90 26.29
N ALA A 406 -9.29 6.25 25.21
CA ALA A 406 -8.80 6.17 23.84
C ALA A 406 -7.59 7.10 23.61
N TYR A 407 -7.66 8.36 24.07
CA TYR A 407 -6.50 9.26 24.00
C TYR A 407 -5.30 8.69 24.75
N ASP A 408 -5.51 8.19 25.97
CA ASP A 408 -4.44 7.65 26.81
C ASP A 408 -3.85 6.37 26.19
N ASN A 409 -4.69 5.52 25.61
CA ASN A 409 -4.26 4.29 24.93
C ASN A 409 -3.45 4.60 23.65
N ALA A 410 -3.80 5.66 22.91
CA ALA A 410 -3.05 6.08 21.73
C ALA A 410 -1.59 6.40 22.04
N LEU A 411 -1.28 6.89 23.24
CA LEU A 411 0.09 7.20 23.68
C LEU A 411 1.00 5.96 23.81
N ARG A 412 0.43 4.74 23.80
CA ARG A 412 1.21 3.49 23.68
C ARG A 412 1.87 3.34 22.31
N PHE A 413 1.41 4.09 21.30
CA PHE A 413 1.79 3.99 19.89
C PHE A 413 2.51 5.26 19.40
N THR A 414 3.34 5.87 20.26
CA THR A 414 4.10 7.06 19.88
C THR A 414 5.27 6.75 18.97
N ASP A 415 5.70 7.75 18.20
CA ASP A 415 6.92 7.71 17.39
C ASP A 415 8.12 7.21 18.19
N THR A 416 8.32 7.75 19.39
CA THR A 416 9.37 7.38 20.33
C THR A 416 9.30 5.89 20.67
N SER A 417 8.11 5.38 21.02
CA SER A 417 7.93 3.95 21.35
C SER A 417 8.19 3.02 20.16
N THR A 418 7.84 3.45 18.95
CA THR A 418 8.05 2.70 17.72
C THR A 418 9.52 2.74 17.29
N PHE A 419 10.20 3.87 17.42
CA PHE A 419 11.64 3.99 17.10
C PHE A 419 12.52 3.16 18.03
N VAL A 420 12.15 2.99 19.30
CA VAL A 420 12.83 2.06 20.20
C VAL A 420 12.78 0.62 19.68
N GLN A 421 11.71 0.21 18.99
CA GLN A 421 11.61 -1.12 18.38
C GLN A 421 12.54 -1.24 17.16
N TRP A 422 12.59 -0.22 16.31
CA TRP A 422 13.55 -0.14 15.19
C TRP A 422 15.01 -0.15 15.66
N GLN A 423 15.33 0.57 16.74
CA GLN A 423 16.68 0.59 17.31
C GLN A 423 17.17 -0.81 17.72
N LYS A 424 16.28 -1.71 18.16
CA LYS A 424 16.66 -3.10 18.45
C LYS A 424 17.13 -3.85 17.20
N LEU A 425 16.42 -3.69 16.08
CA LEU A 425 16.82 -4.28 14.80
C LEU A 425 18.12 -3.67 14.28
N MET A 426 18.27 -2.34 14.38
CA MET A 426 19.50 -1.66 13.95
C MET A 426 20.71 -2.07 14.82
N ALA A 427 20.52 -2.24 16.13
CA ALA A 427 21.56 -2.74 17.02
C ALA A 427 21.94 -4.20 16.69
N PHE A 428 20.98 -5.05 16.35
CA PHE A 428 21.23 -6.40 15.84
C PHE A 428 22.04 -6.36 14.54
N ALA A 429 21.65 -5.49 13.60
CA ALA A 429 22.36 -5.30 12.34
C ALA A 429 23.81 -4.88 12.55
N ALA A 430 24.04 -3.89 13.41
CA ALA A 430 25.38 -3.39 13.73
C ALA A 430 26.27 -4.49 14.31
N LYS A 431 25.76 -5.28 15.28
CA LYS A 431 26.51 -6.42 15.85
C LYS A 431 26.88 -7.45 14.80
N LYS A 432 25.96 -7.75 13.86
CA LYS A 432 26.22 -8.71 12.79
C LYS A 432 27.28 -8.20 11.81
N LYS A 433 27.21 -6.90 11.45
CA LYS A 433 28.23 -6.22 10.63
C LYS A 433 29.61 -6.33 11.26
N THR A 434 29.75 -5.98 12.54
CA THR A 434 31.04 -6.06 13.25
C THR A 434 31.59 -7.49 13.27
N ARG A 435 30.73 -8.48 13.51
CA ARG A 435 31.16 -9.88 13.54
C ARG A 435 31.72 -10.34 12.21
N LEU A 436 31.12 -9.95 11.09
CA LEU A 436 31.59 -10.38 9.76
C LEU A 436 32.81 -9.62 9.28
N ALA A 437 32.90 -8.31 9.57
CA ALA A 437 34.12 -7.55 9.32
C ALA A 437 35.32 -8.15 10.07
N ALA A 438 35.11 -8.71 11.27
CA ALA A 438 36.16 -9.39 12.02
C ALA A 438 36.63 -10.70 11.37
N PHE A 439 35.82 -11.36 10.52
CA PHE A 439 36.24 -12.56 9.78
C PHE A 439 36.97 -12.22 8.48
N GLU A 440 36.64 -11.10 7.82
CA GLU A 440 37.34 -10.65 6.60
C GLU A 440 38.78 -10.16 6.84
N HIS A 441 39.15 -9.88 8.10
CA HIS A 441 40.50 -9.45 8.49
C HIS A 441 41.40 -10.58 9.01
N VAL A 442 40.96 -11.84 8.93
CA VAL A 442 41.69 -13.01 9.47
C VAL A 442 42.26 -13.92 8.35
N ASP A 443 42.03 -13.59 7.07
CA ASP A 443 42.60 -14.29 5.91
C ASP A 443 43.78 -13.55 5.28
#